data_AF-A0A0F9CQF1-F1
#
_entry.id   AF-A0A0F9CQF1-F1
#
_cell.length_a   1.000
_cell.length_b   1.000
_cell.length_c   1.000
_cell.angle_alpha   90.00
_cell.angle_beta   90.00
_cell.angle_gamma   90.00
#
_symmetry.space_group_name_H-M   'P 1'
#
loop_
_entity.id
_entity.type
_entity.pdbx_description
1 polymer ?
#
loop_
_entity_poly.entity_id
_entity_poly.type
_entity_poly.pdbx_seq_one_letter_code
_entity_poly.pdbx_strand_id
1 'polypeptide(L)'
;MGGKIDIQIKHREKVLRLRRLDRLVQSDEFTYIWDEVSSAEKLKVTRLIQEGQYEDFKHWLLDHFNLGFKSYSVRALRGFASMNHIPYYSRKTRVELIEALTERRVIDGNSNRPLNQDETLPSACRCEEGPSGSVNLKATLKISGDSI
;
A
#
# COMPACT_ATOMS: atom_id res chain seq x y z
N MET A 1 -35.09 -30.60 9.16
CA MET A 1 -34.54 -30.53 7.79
C MET A 1 -33.43 -29.46 7.68
N GLY A 2 -32.38 -29.51 8.52
CA GLY A 2 -31.31 -28.49 8.54
C GLY A 2 -29.96 -28.93 7.93
N GLY A 3 -29.65 -30.23 7.92
CA GLY A 3 -28.28 -30.70 7.65
C GLY A 3 -27.73 -30.46 6.24
N LYS A 4 -28.57 -30.29 5.21
CA LYS A 4 -28.10 -30.03 3.84
C LYS A 4 -27.57 -28.60 3.65
N ILE A 5 -28.18 -27.63 4.33
CA ILE A 5 -27.78 -26.21 4.27
C ILE A 5 -26.44 -26.03 4.97
N ASP A 6 -26.26 -26.67 6.13
CA ASP A 6 -25.00 -26.59 6.89
C ASP A 6 -23.81 -27.18 6.14
N ILE A 7 -24.01 -28.28 5.41
CA ILE A 7 -22.97 -28.88 4.57
C ILE A 7 -22.57 -27.93 3.42
N GLN A 8 -23.53 -27.29 2.77
CA GLN A 8 -23.28 -26.34 1.69
C GLN A 8 -22.54 -25.09 2.19
N ILE A 9 -22.92 -24.57 3.37
CA ILE A 9 -22.23 -23.43 4.00
C ILE A 9 -20.78 -23.79 4.32
N LYS A 10 -20.54 -24.90 5.02
CA LYS A 10 -19.19 -25.38 5.35
C LYS A 10 -18.33 -25.61 4.12
N HIS A 11 -18.92 -26.18 3.06
CA HIS A 11 -18.21 -26.38 1.80
C HIS A 11 -17.83 -25.05 1.15
N ARG A 12 -18.77 -24.09 1.10
CA ARG A 12 -18.52 -22.75 0.56
C ARG A 12 -17.41 -22.02 1.32
N GLU A 13 -17.43 -22.07 2.65
CA GLU A 13 -16.38 -21.47 3.49
C GLU A 13 -15.01 -22.08 3.21
N LYS A 14 -14.93 -23.42 3.11
CA LYS A 14 -13.69 -24.11 2.76
C LYS A 14 -13.16 -23.67 1.39
N VAL A 15 -14.02 -23.58 0.37
CA VAL A 15 -13.65 -23.11 -0.97
C VAL A 15 -13.16 -21.66 -0.93
N LEU A 16 -13.84 -20.78 -0.19
CA LEU A 16 -13.43 -19.38 -0.05
C LEU A 16 -12.07 -19.26 0.63
N ARG A 17 -11.81 -20.06 1.67
CA ARG A 17 -10.50 -20.09 2.36
C ARG A 17 -9.38 -20.52 1.41
N LEU A 18 -9.58 -21.58 0.63
CA LEU A 18 -8.60 -22.03 -0.36
C LEU A 18 -8.34 -20.97 -1.44
N ARG A 19 -9.39 -20.30 -1.94
CA ARG A 19 -9.24 -19.19 -2.91
C ARG A 19 -8.47 -18.00 -2.33
N ARG A 20 -8.64 -17.68 -1.05
CA ARG A 20 -7.87 -16.60 -0.41
C ARG A 20 -6.39 -16.97 -0.31
N LEU A 21 -6.11 -18.23 0.03
CA LEU A 21 -4.74 -18.74 0.09
C LEU A 21 -4.07 -18.71 -1.30
N ASP A 22 -4.76 -19.20 -2.33
CA ASP A 22 -4.28 -19.16 -3.72
C ASP A 22 -3.91 -17.74 -4.18
N ARG A 23 -4.75 -16.75 -3.86
CA ARG A 23 -4.43 -15.33 -4.16
C ARG A 23 -3.17 -14.84 -3.46
N LEU A 24 -2.92 -15.26 -2.22
CA LEU A 24 -1.70 -14.87 -1.50
C LEU A 24 -0.46 -15.56 -2.10
N VAL A 25 -0.57 -16.83 -2.50
CA VAL A 25 0.52 -17.56 -3.18
C VAL A 25 0.86 -16.95 -4.54
N GLN A 26 -0.13 -16.41 -5.26
CA GLN A 26 0.08 -15.73 -6.54
C GLN A 26 0.59 -14.29 -6.40
N SER A 27 0.81 -13.78 -5.19
CA SER A 27 1.29 -12.41 -4.99
C SER A 27 2.78 -12.28 -5.33
N ASP A 28 3.17 -11.09 -5.81
CA ASP A 28 4.57 -10.75 -6.07
C ASP A 28 5.38 -10.82 -4.77
N GLU A 29 4.77 -10.42 -3.65
CA GLU A 29 5.41 -10.46 -2.34
C GLU A 29 5.72 -11.89 -1.89
N PHE A 30 4.79 -12.83 -2.10
CA PHE A 30 5.06 -14.23 -1.82
C PHE A 30 6.19 -14.77 -2.70
N THR A 31 6.16 -14.48 -4.00
CA THR A 31 7.19 -14.95 -4.95
C THR A 31 8.58 -14.48 -4.51
N TYR A 32 8.71 -13.21 -4.14
CA TYR A 32 9.97 -12.67 -3.65
C TYR A 32 10.41 -13.29 -2.33
N ILE A 33 9.52 -13.36 -1.34
CA ILE A 33 9.84 -13.96 -0.04
C ILE A 33 10.24 -15.42 -0.24
N TRP A 34 9.54 -16.15 -1.10
CA TRP A 34 9.82 -17.54 -1.42
C TRP A 34 11.24 -17.71 -1.94
N ASP A 35 11.74 -16.83 -2.80
CA ASP A 35 13.10 -16.94 -3.32
C ASP A 35 14.17 -16.72 -2.24
N GLU A 36 13.89 -15.88 -1.23
CA GLU A 36 14.83 -15.48 -0.18
C GLU A 36 14.85 -16.40 1.05
N VAL A 37 13.77 -17.14 1.32
CA VAL A 37 13.67 -17.98 2.53
C VAL A 37 14.37 -19.33 2.37
N SER A 38 14.81 -19.89 3.50
CA SER A 38 15.50 -21.18 3.53
C SER A 38 14.61 -22.35 3.06
N SER A 39 15.23 -23.45 2.62
CA SER A 39 14.51 -24.68 2.24
C SER A 39 13.64 -25.25 3.37
N ALA A 40 14.04 -25.06 4.63
CA ALA A 40 13.26 -25.49 5.79
C ALA A 40 11.96 -24.69 5.93
N GLU A 41 12.03 -23.37 5.74
CA GLU A 41 10.85 -22.49 5.74
C GLU A 41 9.93 -22.78 4.55
N LYS A 42 10.49 -23.01 3.35
CA LYS A 42 9.69 -23.45 2.17
C LYS A 42 8.87 -24.69 2.47
N LEU A 43 9.48 -25.68 3.13
CA LEU A 43 8.82 -26.92 3.49
C LEU A 43 7.72 -26.71 4.54
N LYS A 44 7.96 -25.86 5.55
CA LYS A 44 6.96 -25.47 6.55
C LYS A 44 5.76 -24.80 5.89
N VAL A 45 6.00 -23.82 5.02
CA VAL A 45 4.94 -23.10 4.30
C VAL A 45 4.14 -24.00 3.37
N THR A 46 4.83 -24.90 2.65
CA THR A 46 4.15 -25.87 1.78
C THR A 46 3.15 -26.72 2.58
N ARG A 47 3.48 -27.13 3.81
CA ARG A 47 2.54 -27.84 4.70
C ARG A 47 1.35 -26.97 5.09
N LEU A 48 1.57 -25.71 5.46
CA LEU A 48 0.47 -24.77 5.78
C LEU A 48 -0.50 -24.61 4.58
N ILE A 49 0.05 -24.51 3.37
CA ILE A 49 -0.72 -24.42 2.12
C ILE A 49 -1.54 -25.70 1.89
N GLN A 50 -0.92 -26.87 2.01
CA GLN A 50 -1.56 -28.17 1.81
C GLN A 50 -2.69 -28.43 2.83
N GLU A 51 -2.48 -28.04 4.08
CA GLU A 51 -3.46 -28.16 5.16
C GLU A 51 -4.57 -27.10 5.08
N GLY A 52 -4.40 -26.07 4.24
CA GLY A 52 -5.33 -24.96 4.12
C GLY A 52 -5.35 -24.04 5.35
N GLN A 53 -4.24 -23.96 6.08
CA GLN A 53 -4.02 -23.14 7.27
C GLN A 53 -3.83 -21.67 6.87
N TYR A 54 -4.93 -21.01 6.49
CA TYR A 54 -4.88 -19.65 5.94
C TYR A 54 -4.32 -18.61 6.91
N GLU A 55 -4.73 -18.62 8.19
CA GLU A 55 -4.28 -17.60 9.14
C GLU A 55 -2.78 -17.74 9.45
N ASP A 56 -2.30 -18.98 9.65
CA ASP A 56 -0.87 -19.23 9.89
C ASP A 56 -0.01 -18.86 8.68
N PHE A 57 -0.48 -19.18 7.47
CA PHE A 57 0.20 -18.77 6.24
C PHE A 57 0.25 -17.25 6.08
N LYS A 58 -0.86 -16.57 6.40
CA LYS A 58 -0.94 -15.11 6.38
C LYS A 58 0.02 -14.49 7.39
N HIS A 59 0.10 -15.01 8.61
CA HIS A 59 1.05 -14.54 9.62
C HIS A 59 2.49 -14.75 9.17
N TRP A 60 2.81 -15.93 8.63
CA TRP A 60 4.14 -16.20 8.09
C TRP A 60 4.54 -15.20 6.99
N LEU A 61 3.62 -14.91 6.06
CA LEU A 61 3.86 -13.95 4.98
C LEU A 61 4.13 -12.53 5.53
N LEU A 62 3.44 -12.15 6.60
CA LEU A 62 3.64 -10.86 7.29
C LEU A 62 4.98 -10.81 8.00
N ASP A 63 5.38 -11.87 8.69
CA ASP A 63 6.66 -11.95 9.42
C ASP A 63 7.87 -11.81 8.47
N HIS A 64 7.71 -12.31 7.23
CA HIS A 64 8.75 -12.27 6.20
C HIS A 64 8.61 -11.10 5.23
N PHE A 65 7.60 -10.24 5.40
CA PHE A 65 7.30 -9.13 4.50
C PHE A 65 8.43 -8.10 4.39
N ASN A 66 9.26 -7.99 5.42
CA ASN A 66 10.51 -7.21 5.42
C ASN A 66 11.46 -7.58 4.28
N LEU A 67 11.48 -8.86 3.90
CA LEU A 67 12.29 -9.33 2.77
C LEU A 67 11.75 -8.71 1.48
N GLY A 68 10.43 -8.73 1.27
CA GLY A 68 9.76 -8.12 0.12
C GLY A 68 10.11 -6.65 -0.09
N PHE A 69 10.22 -5.85 0.98
CA PHE A 69 10.56 -4.43 0.87
C PHE A 69 11.99 -4.13 0.40
N LYS A 70 12.91 -5.10 0.46
CA LYS A 70 14.30 -4.93 0.00
C LYS A 70 14.42 -4.75 -1.51
N SER A 71 13.42 -5.12 -2.30
CA SER A 71 13.42 -4.91 -3.75
C SER A 71 12.77 -3.57 -4.16
N TYR A 72 11.93 -2.99 -3.31
CA TYR A 72 11.20 -1.76 -3.66
C TYR A 72 12.08 -0.52 -3.61
N SER A 73 11.93 0.34 -4.62
CA SER A 73 12.56 1.66 -4.65
C SER A 73 12.11 2.53 -3.47
N VAL A 74 12.95 3.49 -3.07
CA VAL A 74 12.58 4.48 -2.02
C VAL A 74 11.29 5.22 -2.39
N ARG A 75 11.06 5.49 -3.68
CA ARG A 75 9.82 6.10 -4.17
C ARG A 75 8.59 5.23 -3.87
N ALA A 76 8.67 3.93 -4.15
CA ALA A 76 7.60 2.99 -3.87
C ALA A 76 7.35 2.85 -2.36
N LEU A 77 8.42 2.73 -1.56
CA LEU A 77 8.34 2.69 -0.09
C LEU A 77 7.66 3.94 0.49
N ARG A 78 7.98 5.14 -0.05
CA ARG A 78 7.28 6.38 0.33
C ARG A 78 5.81 6.39 -0.08
N GLY A 79 5.48 5.82 -1.25
CA GLY A 79 4.10 5.63 -1.68
C GLY A 79 3.31 4.77 -0.69
N PHE A 80 3.85 3.62 -0.31
CA PHE A 80 3.26 2.77 0.72
C PHE A 80 3.18 3.49 2.07
N ALA A 81 4.23 4.19 2.48
CA ALA A 81 4.25 4.92 3.74
C ALA A 81 3.18 6.02 3.79
N SER A 82 2.96 6.73 2.68
CA SER A 82 1.88 7.71 2.55
C SER A 82 0.51 7.06 2.65
N MET A 83 0.28 5.92 1.97
CA MET A 83 -1.00 5.19 2.02
C MET A 83 -1.33 4.65 3.42
N ASN A 84 -0.31 4.28 4.19
CA ASN A 84 -0.46 3.84 5.57
C ASN A 84 -0.28 5.00 6.56
N HIS A 85 -0.40 6.27 6.12
CA HIS A 85 -0.36 7.51 6.91
C HIS A 85 0.90 7.71 7.79
N ILE A 86 2.06 7.18 7.41
CA ILE A 86 3.30 7.24 8.21
C ILE A 86 3.77 8.69 8.31
N PRO A 87 3.89 9.26 9.52
CA PRO A 87 4.27 10.65 9.67
C PRO A 87 5.71 10.88 9.19
N TYR A 88 5.95 12.03 8.56
CA TYR A 88 7.27 12.45 8.07
C TYR A 88 7.96 11.45 7.12
N TYR A 89 7.20 10.59 6.42
CA TYR A 89 7.75 9.56 5.53
C TYR A 89 8.69 10.09 4.45
N SER A 90 8.51 11.34 4.00
CA SER A 90 9.37 11.98 3.00
C SER A 90 10.79 12.24 3.50
N ARG A 91 10.99 12.36 4.82
CA ARG A 91 12.28 12.60 5.47
C ARG A 91 12.97 11.31 5.94
N LYS A 92 12.25 10.19 5.93
CA LYS A 92 12.78 8.90 6.35
C LYS A 92 13.72 8.31 5.30
N THR A 93 14.79 7.70 5.78
CA THR A 93 15.71 6.87 4.99
C THR A 93 15.01 5.59 4.55
N ARG A 94 15.64 4.84 3.64
CA ARG A 94 15.10 3.57 3.17
C ARG A 94 14.84 2.59 4.31
N VAL A 95 15.79 2.47 5.24
CA VAL A 95 15.70 1.54 6.37
C VAL A 95 14.56 1.96 7.31
N GLU A 96 14.50 3.24 7.69
CA GLU A 96 13.44 3.78 8.54
C GLU A 96 12.03 3.67 7.92
N LEU A 97 11.94 3.69 6.58
CA LEU A 97 10.68 3.47 5.87
C LEU A 97 10.23 2.01 5.97
N ILE A 98 11.16 1.06 5.82
CA ILE A 98 10.86 -0.38 5.93
C ILE A 98 10.43 -0.68 7.36
N GLU A 99 11.19 -0.24 8.37
CA GLU A 99 10.87 -0.43 9.78
C GLU A 99 9.48 0.13 10.12
N ALA A 100 9.19 1.38 9.72
CA ALA A 100 7.90 1.99 10.00
C ALA A 100 6.72 1.32 9.28
N LEU A 101 6.94 0.80 8.06
CA LEU A 101 5.92 0.06 7.30
C LEU A 101 5.62 -1.29 7.94
N THR A 102 6.62 -1.91 8.54
CA THR A 102 6.51 -3.20 9.21
C THR A 102 5.86 -3.05 10.58
N GLU A 103 6.33 -2.12 11.41
CA GLU A 103 5.78 -1.84 12.75
C GLU A 103 4.27 -1.53 12.71
N ARG A 104 3.84 -0.73 11.73
CA ARG A 104 2.43 -0.33 11.65
C ARG A 104 1.51 -1.47 11.22
N ARG A 105 2.03 -2.48 10.51
CA ARG A 105 1.26 -3.62 10.03
C ARG A 105 1.27 -4.83 10.95
N VAL A 106 2.21 -4.89 11.91
CA VAL A 106 2.14 -5.83 13.04
C VAL A 106 0.91 -5.55 13.93
N ILE A 107 0.33 -4.35 13.86
CA ILE A 107 -0.88 -3.96 14.59
C ILE A 107 -2.17 -4.20 13.78
N ASP A 108 -2.09 -4.29 12.44
CA ASP A 108 -3.24 -4.55 11.55
C ASP A 108 -3.58 -6.06 11.41
N GLY A 109 -3.21 -6.85 12.41
CA GLY A 109 -3.84 -8.15 12.70
C GLY A 109 -5.27 -8.03 13.24
N ASN A 110 -5.75 -6.80 13.51
CA ASN A 110 -7.09 -6.53 13.99
C ASN A 110 -7.75 -5.42 13.16
N SER A 111 -9.04 -5.59 12.88
CA SER A 111 -9.89 -4.69 12.12
C SER A 111 -9.83 -3.23 12.59
N ASN A 112 -9.70 -2.28 11.67
CA ASN A 112 -10.67 -1.18 11.50
C ASN A 112 -10.21 -0.27 10.35
N ARG A 113 -10.79 -0.50 9.16
CA ARG A 113 -10.96 0.56 8.18
C ARG A 113 -12.16 1.38 8.67
N PRO A 114 -12.04 2.64 9.10
CA PRO A 114 -13.20 3.51 9.06
C PRO A 114 -13.43 3.84 7.58
N LEU A 115 -14.46 3.21 7.01
CA LEU A 115 -15.20 3.79 5.90
C LEU A 115 -15.89 5.05 6.47
N ASN A 116 -15.36 6.21 6.14
CA ASN A 116 -16.02 7.52 6.02
C ASN A 116 -14.97 8.40 5.33
N GLN A 117 -14.97 8.62 4.02
CA GLN A 117 -15.94 9.47 3.30
C GLN A 117 -16.33 10.71 4.11
N ASP A 118 -15.38 11.63 4.27
CA ASP A 118 -15.71 13.02 4.07
C ASP A 118 -15.00 13.49 2.80
N GLU A 119 -15.83 13.62 1.76
CA GLU A 119 -15.51 14.35 0.56
C GLU A 119 -15.23 15.80 0.94
N THR A 120 -13.99 16.24 0.78
CA THR A 120 -13.74 17.62 0.38
C THR A 120 -12.63 17.60 -0.64
N LEU A 121 -13.02 17.30 -1.88
CA LEU A 121 -12.24 17.62 -3.06
C LEU A 121 -11.81 19.10 -2.97
N PRO A 122 -10.53 19.46 -3.14
CA PRO A 122 -10.22 20.80 -3.56
C PRO A 122 -10.76 20.96 -4.99
N SER A 123 -11.95 21.56 -5.06
CA SER A 123 -12.61 21.97 -6.28
C SER A 123 -11.70 22.92 -7.05
N ALA A 124 -11.38 22.50 -8.27
CA ALA A 124 -11.14 23.29 -9.46
C ALA A 124 -10.20 24.50 -9.39
N CYS A 125 -9.19 24.43 -10.26
CA CYS A 125 -8.65 25.58 -10.96
C CYS A 125 -9.79 26.49 -11.44
N ARG A 126 -9.75 27.77 -11.05
CA ARG A 126 -10.49 28.83 -11.74
C ARG A 126 -9.53 30.00 -12.01
N CYS A 127 -9.13 30.08 -13.28
CA CYS A 127 -8.73 31.34 -13.89
C CYS A 127 -10.03 32.14 -14.11
N GLU A 128 -10.16 33.31 -13.49
CA GLU A 128 -11.18 34.29 -13.85
C GLU A 128 -10.51 35.67 -13.86
N GLU A 129 -10.74 36.38 -14.94
CA GLU A 129 -10.15 37.65 -15.35
C GLU A 129 -10.82 38.85 -14.65
N GLY A 130 -10.01 39.74 -14.05
CA GLY A 130 -10.24 41.19 -13.81
C GLY A 130 -11.60 41.71 -13.25
N PRO A 131 -11.82 43.05 -13.12
CA PRO A 131 -10.89 44.17 -13.38
C PRO A 131 -10.85 45.28 -12.28
N SER A 132 -9.97 46.25 -12.52
CA SER A 132 -10.05 47.67 -12.11
C SER A 132 -9.66 48.07 -10.68
N GLY A 133 -8.47 48.67 -10.56
CA GLY A 133 -8.00 49.42 -9.40
C GLY A 133 -6.72 50.17 -9.74
N SER A 134 -6.88 51.42 -10.15
CA SER A 134 -5.84 52.35 -10.59
C SER A 134 -4.68 52.52 -9.61
N VAL A 135 -3.44 52.40 -10.10
CA VAL A 135 -2.36 53.28 -9.66
C VAL A 135 -1.43 53.60 -10.83
N ASN A 136 -1.33 54.89 -11.06
CA ASN A 136 -0.62 55.56 -12.13
C ASN A 136 0.79 55.87 -11.60
N LEU A 137 1.85 55.29 -12.19
CA LEU A 137 3.21 55.82 -12.05
C LEU A 137 3.97 55.65 -13.36
N LYS A 138 4.00 56.78 -14.06
CA LYS A 138 4.96 57.25 -15.07
C LYS A 138 6.31 56.50 -15.17
N ALA A 139 6.66 56.30 -16.45
CA ALA A 139 7.98 56.49 -17.06
C ALA A 139 9.04 55.40 -16.77
N THR A 140 9.90 54.96 -17.69
CA THR A 140 10.45 55.58 -18.90
C THR A 140 10.98 54.45 -19.79
N LEU A 141 10.80 54.58 -21.11
CA LEU A 141 11.51 53.79 -22.13
C LEU A 141 13.04 53.85 -21.92
N LYS A 142 13.72 52.71 -22.06
CA LYS A 142 14.99 52.64 -22.79
C LYS A 142 15.03 51.36 -23.61
N ILE A 143 14.79 51.54 -24.90
CA ILE A 143 15.14 50.59 -25.97
C ILE A 143 16.63 50.80 -26.25
N SER A 144 17.39 49.72 -26.26
CA SER A 144 18.64 49.48 -27.01
C SER A 144 18.98 48.02 -26.73
N GLY A 145 19.22 47.12 -27.68
CA GLY A 145 19.50 47.24 -29.10
C GLY A 145 20.32 46.01 -29.47
N ASP A 146 19.82 45.26 -30.44
CA ASP A 146 20.47 44.34 -31.38
C ASP A 146 21.40 43.21 -30.93
N SER A 147 20.99 42.03 -31.37
CA SER A 147 21.79 40.87 -31.76
C SER A 147 22.90 41.25 -32.75
N ILE A 148 24.09 40.70 -32.55
CA ILE A 148 24.81 39.73 -33.41
C ILE A 148 25.95 39.14 -32.57
#